data_AF-A0A2N2MLK4-F1
#
_entry.id   AF-A0A2N2MLK4-F1
#
_cell.length_a   1.000
_cell.length_b   1.000
_cell.length_c   1.000
_cell.angle_alpha   90.00
_cell.angle_beta   90.00
_cell.angle_gamma   90.00
#
_symmetry.space_group_name_H-M   'P 1'
#
loop_
_entity.id
_entity.type
_entity.pdbx_description
1 polymer ?
#
loop_
_entity_poly.entity_id
_entity_poly.type
_entity_poly.pdbx_seq_one_letter_code
_entity_poly.pdbx_strand_id
1 'polypeptide(L)'
;MRNHFYIPWVTLAVLLLAMLACNAPGWDEIDNELDLPTPAPSPAPPENAAGLDNATSVQVFESDGVKISFGSSDTSCRVEQPLTLRVNSNGTAELSTTGPTITDHYNCIKGSQDTWYINGVVSVNEQRVNFETCNDGRFTAVGSVSFSGGSLIGQVSCFNKDGIKFITLEIGK
;
A
#
# COMPACT_ATOMS: atom_id res chain seq x y z
N MET A 1 -40.22 -50.80 -15.62
CA MET A 1 -39.74 -50.91 -14.22
C MET A 1 -38.95 -49.64 -13.95
N ARG A 2 -39.53 -48.53 -13.50
CA ARG A 2 -40.11 -48.20 -12.17
C ARG A 2 -39.05 -48.19 -11.05
N ASN A 3 -38.98 -47.04 -10.37
CA ASN A 3 -38.33 -46.67 -9.10
C ASN A 3 -36.89 -46.12 -9.19
N HIS A 4 -36.69 -44.81 -9.02
CA HIS A 4 -36.88 -43.96 -7.82
C HIS A 4 -35.83 -44.25 -6.74
N PHE A 5 -34.68 -43.58 -6.80
CA PHE A 5 -33.67 -43.63 -5.72
C PHE A 5 -32.79 -42.37 -5.61
N TYR A 6 -33.31 -41.16 -5.87
CA TYR A 6 -32.50 -39.92 -5.81
C TYR A 6 -33.12 -38.75 -5.04
N ILE A 7 -34.16 -38.99 -4.23
CA ILE A 7 -34.91 -37.93 -3.54
C ILE A 7 -34.57 -37.72 -2.04
N PRO A 8 -33.87 -38.62 -1.28
CA PRO A 8 -33.69 -38.36 0.15
C PRO A 8 -32.55 -37.37 0.47
N TRP A 9 -31.64 -37.07 -0.47
CA TRP A 9 -30.48 -36.21 -0.19
C TRP A 9 -30.77 -34.71 -0.33
N VAL A 10 -31.61 -34.32 -1.30
CA VAL A 10 -31.93 -32.90 -1.53
C VAL A 10 -32.85 -32.36 -0.43
N THR A 11 -33.76 -33.19 0.09
CA THR A 11 -34.65 -32.81 1.20
C THR A 11 -33.88 -32.66 2.52
N LEU A 12 -32.89 -33.51 2.78
CA LEU A 12 -32.02 -33.39 3.97
C LEU A 12 -31.17 -32.10 3.93
N ALA A 13 -30.63 -31.74 2.76
CA ALA A 13 -29.79 -30.54 2.60
C ALA A 13 -30.59 -29.22 2.80
N VAL A 14 -31.84 -29.16 2.34
CA VAL A 14 -32.70 -27.98 2.54
C VAL A 14 -33.15 -27.85 4.00
N LEU A 15 -33.39 -28.97 4.70
CA LEU A 15 -33.74 -28.95 6.13
C LEU A 15 -32.57 -28.54 7.03
N LEU A 16 -31.34 -28.90 6.66
CA LEU A 16 -30.13 -28.48 7.39
C LEU A 16 -29.85 -26.98 7.23
N LEU A 17 -30.15 -26.38 6.07
CA LEU A 17 -29.99 -24.94 5.87
C LEU A 17 -31.04 -24.10 6.63
N ALA A 18 -32.25 -24.62 6.85
CA ALA A 18 -33.29 -23.92 7.61
C ALA A 18 -33.02 -23.87 9.13
N MET A 19 -32.28 -24.85 9.67
CA MET A 19 -31.95 -24.92 11.10
C MET A 19 -30.81 -23.96 11.52
N LEU A 20 -30.05 -23.38 10.57
CA LEU A 20 -29.02 -22.38 10.87
C LEU A 20 -29.57 -20.93 10.95
N ALA A 21 -30.85 -20.69 10.65
CA ALA A 21 -31.42 -19.35 10.57
C ALA A 21 -32.05 -18.83 11.88
N CYS A 22 -31.95 -19.55 13.00
CA CYS A 22 -32.64 -19.19 14.26
C CYS A 22 -31.72 -19.13 15.49
N ASN A 23 -30.48 -18.66 15.32
CA ASN A 23 -29.70 -18.11 16.42
C ASN A 23 -29.25 -16.70 16.04
N ALA A 24 -30.22 -15.79 15.94
CA ALA A 24 -29.93 -14.37 16.06
C ALA A 24 -29.77 -14.09 17.58
N PRO A 25 -28.55 -13.87 18.10
CA PRO A 25 -28.42 -13.36 19.45
C PRO A 25 -29.17 -12.03 19.54
N GLY A 26 -29.99 -11.91 20.57
CA GLY A 26 -30.76 -10.72 20.88
C GLY A 26 -29.83 -9.51 20.92
N TRP A 27 -30.30 -8.42 20.33
CA TRP A 27 -29.74 -7.10 20.55
C TRP A 27 -30.11 -6.70 21.97
N ASP A 28 -29.31 -7.14 22.94
CA ASP A 28 -29.25 -6.46 24.21
C ASP A 28 -28.71 -5.05 23.92
N GLU A 29 -29.54 -4.05 24.21
CA GLU A 29 -29.12 -2.64 24.29
C GLU A 29 -28.03 -2.53 25.35
N ILE A 30 -26.78 -2.62 24.90
CA ILE A 30 -25.63 -2.20 25.68
C ILE A 30 -25.59 -0.68 25.56
N ASP A 31 -26.18 0.01 26.53
CA ASP A 31 -25.85 1.39 26.86
C ASP A 31 -24.39 1.42 27.31
N ASN A 32 -23.49 1.35 26.34
CA ASN A 32 -22.07 1.54 26.55
C ASN A 32 -21.86 3.04 26.61
N GLU A 33 -21.95 3.58 27.82
CA GLU A 33 -21.39 4.87 28.19
C GLU A 33 -19.89 4.80 27.94
N LEU A 34 -19.49 5.00 26.68
CA LEU A 34 -18.11 5.15 26.27
C LEU A 34 -17.66 6.50 26.83
N ASP A 35 -17.10 6.45 28.04
CA ASP A 35 -16.13 7.43 28.51
C ASP A 35 -14.96 7.39 27.51
N LEU A 36 -15.13 8.10 26.39
CA LEU A 36 -14.07 8.37 25.45
C LEU A 36 -13.00 9.12 26.24
N PRO A 37 -11.78 8.57 26.39
CA PRO A 37 -10.70 9.39 26.90
C PRO A 37 -10.62 10.61 25.99
N THR A 38 -10.74 11.80 26.58
CA THR A 38 -10.47 13.06 25.88
C THR A 38 -9.17 12.84 25.09
N PRO A 39 -9.19 13.00 23.76
CA PRO A 39 -7.98 12.80 22.97
C PRO A 39 -6.89 13.66 23.62
N ALA A 40 -5.79 13.02 24.03
CA ALA A 40 -4.61 13.75 24.42
C ALA A 40 -4.33 14.77 23.30
N PRO A 41 -4.00 16.03 23.63
CA PRO A 41 -3.70 17.02 22.61
C PRO A 41 -2.71 16.39 21.63
N SER A 42 -3.09 16.36 20.36
CA SER A 42 -2.20 15.92 19.29
C SER A 42 -0.87 16.65 19.51
N PRO A 43 0.28 15.96 19.54
CA PRO A 43 1.56 16.63 19.65
C PRO A 43 1.58 17.72 18.58
N ALA A 44 1.82 18.96 19.02
CA ALA A 44 1.98 20.07 18.10
C ALA A 44 3.03 19.65 17.04
N PRO A 45 2.85 20.06 15.78
CA PRO A 45 3.89 19.87 14.78
C PRO A 45 5.23 20.30 15.40
N PRO A 46 6.31 19.51 15.26
CA PRO A 46 7.58 19.85 15.89
C PRO A 46 7.93 21.30 15.58
N GLU A 47 8.09 22.10 16.63
CA GLU A 47 8.47 23.52 16.62
C GLU A 47 9.94 23.69 16.20
N ASN A 48 10.35 22.95 15.17
CA ASN A 48 11.65 22.98 14.53
C ASN A 48 11.47 22.97 13.00
N ALA A 49 10.47 23.71 12.52
CA ALA A 49 10.41 24.17 11.14
C ALA A 49 11.32 25.38 10.87
N ALA A 50 12.23 25.73 11.79
CA ALA A 50 13.20 26.83 11.67
C ALA A 50 14.42 26.47 10.79
N GLY A 51 14.15 25.75 9.70
CA GLY A 51 15.10 25.45 8.63
C GLY A 51 14.41 25.36 7.26
N LEU A 52 13.16 25.83 7.19
CA LEU A 52 12.31 25.84 6.00
C LEU A 52 11.98 27.29 5.61
N ASP A 53 12.91 28.20 5.85
CA ASP A 53 12.72 29.65 5.72
C ASP A 53 12.60 30.12 4.24
N ASN A 54 12.39 29.20 3.29
CA ASN A 54 12.21 29.56 1.88
C ASN A 54 11.43 28.59 0.96
N ALA A 55 10.67 27.61 1.45
CA ALA A 55 9.96 26.67 0.55
C ALA A 55 8.43 26.62 0.76
N THR A 56 7.75 27.65 0.26
CA THR A 56 6.31 27.60 -0.03
C THR A 56 6.02 26.79 -1.32
N SER A 57 7.03 26.20 -1.97
CA SER A 57 6.89 25.50 -3.25
C SER A 57 6.97 23.98 -3.10
N VAL A 58 6.10 23.30 -3.85
CA VAL A 58 6.24 21.87 -4.13
C VAL A 58 7.51 21.66 -4.95
N GLN A 59 8.35 20.71 -4.54
CA GLN A 59 9.53 20.29 -5.30
C GLN A 59 9.21 18.99 -6.05
N VAL A 60 9.66 18.89 -7.30
CA VAL A 60 9.47 17.71 -8.14
C VAL A 60 10.83 17.29 -8.67
N PHE A 61 11.16 16.02 -8.48
CA PHE A 61 12.39 15.40 -8.95
C PHE A 61 12.02 14.26 -9.87
N GLU A 62 12.64 14.23 -11.05
CA GLU A 62 12.46 13.17 -12.03
C GLU A 62 13.74 12.36 -12.14
N SER A 63 13.60 11.05 -12.25
CA SER A 63 14.73 10.15 -12.43
C SER A 63 14.27 8.89 -13.13
N ASP A 64 15.19 8.17 -13.75
CA ASP A 64 14.94 6.80 -14.17
C ASP A 64 15.27 5.84 -13.01
N GLY A 65 14.54 4.73 -12.96
CA GLY A 65 14.85 3.66 -12.03
C GLY A 65 14.29 2.33 -12.48
N VAL A 66 14.41 1.34 -11.61
CA VAL A 66 14.01 -0.04 -11.90
C VAL A 66 12.84 -0.43 -11.01
N LYS A 67 11.71 -0.82 -11.64
CA LYS A 67 10.67 -1.62 -10.97
C LYS A 67 11.12 -3.06 -10.93
N ILE A 68 11.10 -3.65 -9.76
CA ILE A 68 11.17 -5.09 -9.58
C ILE A 68 9.77 -5.53 -9.18
N SER A 69 9.09 -6.30 -10.03
CA SER A 69 7.81 -6.92 -9.69
C SER A 69 8.03 -8.35 -9.25
N PHE A 70 7.39 -8.75 -8.15
CA PHE A 70 7.55 -10.08 -7.54
C PHE A 70 6.31 -10.94 -7.78
N GLY A 71 6.55 -12.20 -8.14
CA GLY A 71 5.52 -13.24 -8.25
C GLY A 71 5.40 -14.04 -6.95
N SER A 72 4.46 -14.98 -6.91
CA SER A 72 4.18 -15.81 -5.72
C SER A 72 5.26 -16.83 -5.36
N SER A 73 6.23 -17.07 -6.25
CA SER A 73 7.24 -18.13 -6.14
C SER A 73 8.66 -17.56 -6.03
N ASP A 74 8.83 -16.38 -5.42
CA ASP A 74 10.09 -15.62 -5.34
C ASP A 74 10.71 -15.23 -6.71
N THR A 75 9.97 -15.44 -7.81
CA THR A 75 10.36 -14.94 -9.13
C THR A 75 10.19 -13.44 -9.21
N SER A 76 11.09 -12.77 -9.93
CA SER A 76 11.00 -11.33 -10.10
C SER A 76 11.41 -10.88 -11.49
N CYS A 77 10.80 -9.78 -11.93
CA CYS A 77 11.03 -9.17 -13.22
C CYS A 77 11.39 -7.70 -13.06
N ARG A 78 12.46 -7.29 -13.73
CA ARG A 78 13.03 -5.94 -13.66
C ARG A 78 12.58 -5.15 -14.89
N VAL A 79 12.07 -3.94 -14.69
CA VAL A 79 11.62 -3.04 -15.76
C VAL A 79 12.11 -1.63 -15.46
N GLU A 80 12.91 -1.06 -16.36
CA GLU A 80 13.27 0.36 -16.31
C GLU A 80 12.04 1.22 -16.58
N GLN A 81 11.86 2.27 -15.79
CA GLN A 81 10.72 3.17 -15.88
C GLN A 81 11.05 4.54 -15.27
N PRO A 82 10.39 5.60 -15.76
CA PRO A 82 10.49 6.92 -15.14
C PRO A 82 9.87 6.89 -13.74
N LEU A 83 10.50 7.62 -12.84
CA LEU A 83 10.10 7.83 -11.46
C LEU A 83 9.97 9.33 -11.20
N THR A 84 8.94 9.71 -10.47
CA THR A 84 8.72 11.09 -10.05
C THR A 84 8.59 11.14 -8.54
N LEU A 85 9.48 11.88 -7.88
CA LEU A 85 9.34 12.21 -6.46
C LEU A 85 8.80 13.63 -6.34
N ARG A 86 7.64 13.77 -5.69
CA ARG A 86 7.05 15.05 -5.32
C ARG A 86 7.18 15.27 -3.81
N VAL A 87 7.85 16.33 -3.41
CA VAL A 87 7.98 16.78 -2.02
C VAL A 87 7.08 17.98 -1.80
N ASN A 88 6.09 17.84 -0.92
CA ASN A 88 5.13 18.89 -0.60
C ASN A 88 5.66 19.80 0.53
N SER A 89 5.15 21.04 0.57
CA SER A 89 5.54 22.03 1.59
C SER A 89 5.09 21.68 3.01
N ASN A 90 4.13 20.77 3.17
CA ASN A 90 3.67 20.27 4.47
C ASN A 90 4.53 19.10 5.01
N GLY A 91 5.67 18.79 4.37
CA GLY A 91 6.57 17.72 4.79
C GLY A 91 6.14 16.32 4.37
N THR A 92 5.09 16.16 3.57
CA THR A 92 4.75 14.87 2.93
C THR A 92 5.44 14.75 1.58
N ALA A 93 5.62 13.51 1.12
CA ALA A 93 6.13 13.24 -0.21
C ALA A 93 5.43 12.04 -0.84
N GLU A 94 5.41 12.03 -2.18
CA GLU A 94 4.88 10.97 -3.00
C GLU A 94 5.93 10.59 -4.05
N LEU A 95 6.35 9.33 -4.07
CA LEU A 95 7.09 8.73 -5.17
C LEU A 95 6.10 7.99 -6.05
N SER A 96 6.09 8.29 -7.34
CA SER A 96 5.20 7.63 -8.29
C SER A 96 5.91 7.14 -9.53
N THR A 97 5.30 6.14 -10.17
CA THR A 97 5.78 5.57 -11.42
C THR A 97 4.67 4.84 -12.14
N THR A 98 4.66 4.95 -13.47
CA THR A 98 3.71 4.25 -14.34
C THR A 98 4.47 3.35 -15.29
N GLY A 99 4.08 2.07 -15.34
CA GLY A 99 4.73 1.10 -16.18
C GLY A 99 3.92 -0.17 -16.34
N PRO A 100 4.40 -1.15 -17.12
CA PRO A 100 3.65 -2.37 -17.37
C PRO A 100 3.50 -3.20 -16.08
N THR A 101 2.35 -3.83 -15.90
CA THR A 101 2.17 -4.95 -14.98
C THR A 101 2.91 -6.17 -15.52
N ILE A 102 3.30 -7.08 -14.64
CA ILE A 102 3.85 -8.38 -15.04
C ILE A 102 2.76 -9.43 -14.85
N THR A 103 2.33 -10.07 -15.93
CA THR A 103 1.27 -11.09 -15.91
C THR A 103 1.84 -12.51 -15.77
N ASP A 104 3.11 -12.68 -16.12
CA ASP A 104 3.88 -13.91 -15.91
C ASP A 104 5.28 -13.53 -15.42
N HIS A 105 5.55 -13.80 -14.14
CA HIS A 105 6.83 -13.48 -13.48
C HIS A 105 7.96 -14.45 -13.79
N TYR A 106 7.67 -15.61 -14.40
CA TYR A 106 8.73 -16.53 -14.85
C TYR A 106 9.30 -16.08 -16.18
N ASN A 107 8.44 -15.66 -17.11
CA ASN A 107 8.83 -15.25 -18.46
C ASN A 107 8.90 -13.73 -18.63
N CYS A 108 8.62 -12.96 -17.57
CA CYS A 108 8.54 -11.50 -17.57
C CYS A 108 7.64 -10.92 -18.66
N ILE A 109 6.48 -11.54 -18.86
CA ILE A 109 5.48 -11.07 -19.83
C ILE A 109 4.81 -9.81 -19.27
N LYS A 110 4.91 -8.73 -20.04
CA LYS A 110 4.33 -7.43 -19.74
C LYS A 110 2.85 -7.40 -20.14
N GLY A 111 2.01 -6.85 -19.28
CA GLY A 111 0.57 -6.68 -19.48
C GLY A 111 0.16 -5.23 -19.68
N SER A 112 -0.98 -4.86 -19.09
CA SER A 112 -1.50 -3.49 -19.06
C SER A 112 -0.56 -2.55 -18.29
N GLN A 113 -0.83 -1.24 -18.32
CA GLN A 113 -0.14 -0.29 -17.46
C GLN A 113 -0.81 -0.21 -16.08
N ASP A 114 0.01 0.06 -15.07
CA ASP A 114 -0.40 0.35 -13.70
C ASP A 114 0.50 1.44 -13.12
N THR A 115 -0.06 2.26 -12.23
CA THR A 115 0.65 3.34 -11.57
C THR A 115 0.78 3.01 -10.10
N TRP A 116 2.00 3.08 -9.60
CA TRP A 116 2.31 2.94 -8.18
C TRP A 116 2.52 4.31 -7.57
N TYR A 117 1.82 4.58 -6.47
CA TYR A 117 1.99 5.76 -5.64
C TYR A 117 2.51 5.32 -4.28
N ILE A 118 3.59 5.93 -3.81
CA ILE A 118 4.25 5.57 -2.56
C ILE A 118 4.39 6.83 -1.71
N ASN A 119 3.68 6.88 -0.60
CA ASN A 119 3.60 8.05 0.26
C ASN A 119 4.57 7.93 1.44
N GLY A 120 5.16 9.04 1.82
CA GLY A 120 6.13 9.12 2.90
C GLY A 120 6.23 10.50 3.53
N VAL A 121 7.14 10.60 4.50
CA VAL A 121 7.42 11.83 5.24
C VAL A 121 8.86 12.26 4.97
N VAL A 122 9.05 13.57 4.84
CA VAL A 122 10.32 14.20 4.49
C VAL A 122 11.10 14.51 5.77
N SER A 123 12.32 13.99 5.88
CA SER A 123 13.33 14.50 6.79
C SER A 123 14.11 15.60 6.08
N VAL A 124 13.75 16.86 6.38
CA VAL A 124 14.30 18.05 5.69
C VAL A 124 15.80 18.18 5.92
N ASN A 125 16.27 17.91 7.14
CA ASN A 125 17.69 18.00 7.50
C ASN A 125 18.55 16.96 6.76
N GLU A 126 17.98 15.80 6.47
CA GLU A 126 18.68 14.72 5.79
C GLU A 126 18.46 14.72 4.27
N GLN A 127 17.60 15.60 3.75
CA GLN A 127 17.11 15.58 2.37
C GLN A 127 16.69 14.17 1.95
N ARG A 128 15.90 13.52 2.81
CA ARG A 128 15.48 12.12 2.68
C ARG A 128 13.97 11.99 2.87
N VAL A 129 13.36 11.10 2.10
CA VAL A 129 11.97 10.67 2.31
C VAL A 129 11.98 9.26 2.86
N ASN A 130 11.27 9.05 3.97
CA ASN A 130 10.96 7.73 4.51
C ASN A 130 9.53 7.37 4.11
N PHE A 131 9.36 6.24 3.43
CA PHE A 131 8.06 5.82 2.89
C PHE A 131 7.33 4.91 3.86
N GLU A 132 6.00 5.05 3.91
CA GLU A 132 5.14 4.37 4.88
C GLU A 132 4.04 3.55 4.21
N THR A 133 3.48 4.03 3.10
CA THR A 133 2.35 3.36 2.42
C THR A 133 2.48 3.36 0.91
N CYS A 134 1.87 2.37 0.25
CA CYS A 134 1.69 2.36 -1.20
C CYS A 134 0.22 2.24 -1.60
N ASN A 135 -0.14 2.84 -2.73
CA ASN A 135 -1.45 2.80 -3.39
C ASN A 135 -2.61 3.06 -2.42
N ASP A 136 -2.61 4.25 -1.82
CA ASP A 136 -3.65 4.73 -0.89
C ASP A 136 -3.77 3.89 0.39
N GLY A 137 -2.65 3.41 0.93
CA GLY A 137 -2.62 2.64 2.17
C GLY A 137 -2.97 1.15 2.01
N ARG A 138 -3.17 0.66 0.78
CA ARG A 138 -3.42 -0.76 0.51
C ARG A 138 -2.22 -1.65 0.83
N PHE A 139 -1.02 -1.08 0.80
CA PHE A 139 0.23 -1.78 1.08
C PHE A 139 1.10 -0.96 2.04
N THR A 140 1.92 -1.65 2.83
CA THR A 140 2.96 -1.04 3.66
C THR A 140 4.19 -0.78 2.81
N ALA A 141 4.74 0.43 2.86
CA ALA A 141 6.01 0.74 2.23
C ALA A 141 7.16 0.59 3.24
N VAL A 142 8.31 0.10 2.78
CA VAL A 142 9.56 0.06 3.55
C VAL A 142 10.70 0.52 2.67
N GLY A 143 11.41 1.55 3.12
CA GLY A 143 12.59 2.09 2.45
C GLY A 143 12.61 3.61 2.46
N SER A 144 13.61 4.16 1.79
CA SER A 144 13.84 5.59 1.76
C SER A 144 14.54 6.02 0.47
N VAL A 145 14.31 7.26 0.07
CA VAL A 145 15.00 7.90 -1.07
C VAL A 145 15.62 9.21 -0.59
N SER A 146 16.90 9.40 -0.88
CA SER A 146 17.59 10.68 -0.76
C SER A 146 17.38 11.50 -2.02
N PHE A 147 17.20 12.82 -1.88
CA PHE A 147 17.02 13.76 -2.98
C PHE A 147 18.07 14.89 -2.97
N SER A 148 19.23 14.63 -2.36
CA SER A 148 20.30 15.62 -2.24
C SER A 148 20.96 15.96 -3.58
N GLY A 149 21.23 17.25 -3.78
CA GLY A 149 21.94 17.73 -4.96
C GLY A 149 21.18 17.57 -6.29
N GLY A 150 19.85 17.41 -6.23
CA GLY A 150 19.00 17.20 -7.41
C GLY A 150 18.98 15.77 -7.94
N SER A 151 19.71 14.85 -7.30
CA SER A 151 19.73 13.42 -7.67
C SER A 151 18.88 12.60 -6.72
N LEU A 152 18.16 11.62 -7.26
CA LEU A 152 17.41 10.65 -6.47
C LEU A 152 18.22 9.36 -6.31
N ILE A 153 18.41 8.91 -5.07
CA ILE A 153 19.11 7.65 -4.77
C ILE A 153 18.39 6.93 -3.64
N GLY A 154 18.09 5.65 -3.85
CA GLY A 154 17.56 4.80 -2.79
C GLY A 154 16.72 3.65 -3.31
N GLN A 155 15.97 3.06 -2.39
CA GLN A 155 15.03 2.00 -2.72
C GLN A 155 13.83 2.03 -1.78
N VAL A 156 12.69 1.59 -2.30
CA VAL A 156 11.48 1.37 -1.51
C VAL A 156 10.75 0.13 -1.99
N SER A 157 10.20 -0.66 -1.07
CA SER A 157 9.44 -1.87 -1.36
C SER A 157 8.05 -1.78 -0.78
N CYS A 158 7.06 -2.33 -1.48
CA CYS A 158 5.66 -2.39 -1.05
C CYS A 158 5.27 -3.82 -0.68
N PHE A 159 4.65 -3.99 0.48
CA PHE A 159 4.25 -5.28 1.05
C PHE A 159 2.76 -5.29 1.33
N ASN A 160 2.09 -6.43 1.10
CA ASN A 160 0.73 -6.61 1.59
C ASN A 160 0.71 -6.84 3.11
N LYS A 161 -0.50 -6.95 3.67
CA LYS A 161 -0.72 -7.23 5.10
C LYS A 161 -0.10 -8.53 5.61
N ASP A 162 0.18 -9.48 4.71
CA ASP A 162 0.77 -10.78 5.03
C ASP A 162 2.32 -10.75 4.94
N GLY A 163 2.91 -9.58 4.67
CA GLY A 163 4.35 -9.40 4.50
C GLY A 163 4.91 -9.84 3.15
N ILE A 164 4.03 -10.14 2.17
CA ILE A 164 4.42 -10.52 0.81
C ILE A 164 4.78 -9.26 0.04
N LYS A 165 5.98 -9.23 -0.52
CA LYS A 165 6.48 -8.12 -1.35
C LYS A 165 5.85 -8.16 -2.74
N PHE A 166 5.33 -7.02 -3.21
CA PHE A 166 4.74 -6.88 -4.54
C PHE A 166 5.70 -6.21 -5.52
N ILE A 167 6.28 -5.09 -5.08
CA ILE A 167 7.24 -4.34 -5.88
C ILE A 167 8.42 -3.84 -5.03
N THR A 168 9.54 -3.58 -5.70
CA THR A 168 10.61 -2.70 -5.23
C THR A 168 10.90 -1.68 -6.32
N LEU A 169 11.03 -0.41 -5.95
CA LEU A 169 11.59 0.64 -6.81
C LEU A 169 13.03 0.88 -6.39
N GLU A 170 13.96 0.81 -7.34
CA GLU A 170 15.37 1.14 -7.13
C GLU A 170 15.73 2.38 -7.96
N ILE A 171 16.37 3.37 -7.35
CA ILE A 171 16.66 4.68 -7.96
C ILE A 171 18.14 5.01 -7.85
N GLY A 172 18.74 5.54 -8.92
CA GLY A 172 20.13 6.00 -8.93
C GLY A 172 21.16 4.88 -8.81
N LYS A 173 20.94 3.75 -9.50
CA LYS A 173 21.93 2.67 -9.64
C LYS A 173 22.83 2.88 -10.85
#